data_AF-A0A090MA73-F1
#
_entry.id   AF-A0A090MA73-F1
#
_cell.length_a   1.000
_cell.length_b   1.000
_cell.length_c   1.000
_cell.angle_alpha   90.00
_cell.angle_beta   90.00
_cell.angle_gamma   90.00
#
_symmetry.space_group_name_H-M   'P 1'
#
loop_
_entity.id
_entity.type
_entity.pdbx_description
1 polymer ?
#
loop_
_entity_poly.entity_id
_entity_poly.type
_entity_poly.pdbx_seq_one_letter_code
_entity_poly.pdbx_strand_id
1 'polypeptide(L)'
;MNYVPEKFKLSPALSDVVGLEVSTRPRVLEAIWHYVKTRNLQSSGDPSFFTCDPPLQKVFGDEKMKFVMVPQKLSQHLTPPQPIHLEHRIKLSGDVCIFGKYREASRD
;
A
#
# COMPACT_ATOMS: atom_id res chain seq x y z
N MET A 1 -10.90 -6.41 -23.40
CA MET A 1 -10.09 -5.26 -22.96
C MET A 1 -9.47 -5.59 -21.62
N ASN A 2 -8.14 -5.75 -21.54
CA ASN A 2 -7.45 -6.00 -20.26
C ASN A 2 -7.14 -4.67 -19.61
N TYR A 3 -8.05 -4.16 -18.78
CA TYR A 3 -7.77 -2.96 -17.98
C TYR A 3 -6.84 -3.36 -16.84
N VAL A 4 -5.54 -3.12 -17.04
CA VAL A 4 -4.53 -3.26 -15.97
C VAL A 4 -4.45 -1.93 -15.23
N PRO A 5 -4.94 -1.83 -13.98
CA PRO A 5 -4.92 -0.57 -13.26
C PRO A 5 -3.48 -0.16 -12.97
N GLU A 6 -3.15 1.09 -13.29
CA GLU A 6 -1.84 1.67 -13.06
C GLU A 6 -1.53 1.65 -11.56
N LYS A 7 -0.39 1.02 -11.21
CA LYS A 7 0.08 0.94 -9.83
C LYS A 7 1.00 2.11 -9.57
N PHE A 8 0.93 2.68 -8.38
CA PHE A 8 1.75 3.81 -7.96
C PHE A 8 2.63 3.39 -6.78
N LYS A 9 3.80 4.00 -6.67
CA LYS A 9 4.66 3.83 -5.50
C LYS A 9 4.19 4.78 -4.40
N LEU A 10 3.95 4.22 -3.22
CA LEU A 10 3.48 4.96 -2.05
C LEU A 10 4.69 5.57 -1.33
N SER A 11 4.46 6.69 -0.64
CA SER A 11 5.45 7.25 0.28
C SER A 11 5.65 6.31 1.48
N PRO A 12 6.82 6.32 2.13
CA PRO A 12 7.10 5.44 3.28
C PRO A 12 6.09 5.63 4.42
N ALA A 13 5.66 6.87 4.68
CA ALA A 13 4.63 7.16 5.68
C ALA A 13 3.29 6.50 5.33
N LEU A 14 2.88 6.54 4.06
CA LEU A 14 1.62 5.97 3.60
C LEU A 14 1.67 4.43 3.57
N SER A 15 2.83 3.88 3.21
CA SER A 15 3.10 2.44 3.25
C SER A 15 3.05 1.88 4.66
N ASP A 16 3.41 2.67 5.69
CA ASP A 16 3.35 2.24 7.09
C ASP A 16 1.89 2.10 7.58
N VAL A 17 1.01 3.03 7.18
CA VAL A 17 -0.43 2.99 7.53
C VAL A 17 -1.15 1.84 6.83
N VAL A 18 -0.91 1.69 5.52
CA VAL A 18 -1.66 0.74 4.67
C VAL A 18 -0.96 -0.63 4.62
N GLY A 19 0.32 -0.70 4.94
CA GLY A 19 1.14 -1.92 4.82
C GLY A 19 1.50 -2.28 3.37
N LEU A 20 1.42 -1.32 2.43
CA LEU A 20 1.64 -1.56 1.00
C LEU A 20 2.66 -0.57 0.41
N GLU A 21 3.69 -1.10 -0.25
CA GLU A 21 4.71 -0.29 -0.92
C GLU A 21 4.28 0.18 -2.33
N VAL A 22 3.55 -0.68 -3.05
CA VAL A 22 3.05 -0.42 -4.41
C VAL A 22 1.60 -0.86 -4.52
N SER A 23 0.72 0.06 -4.91
CA SER A 23 -0.72 -0.21 -4.96
C SER A 23 -1.43 0.74 -5.92
N THR A 24 -2.70 0.47 -6.22
CA THR A 24 -3.50 1.31 -7.12
C THR A 24 -4.20 2.42 -6.34
N ARG A 25 -4.42 3.58 -6.98
CA ARG A 25 -5.19 4.70 -6.40
C ARG A 25 -6.47 4.28 -5.66
N PRO A 26 -7.40 3.52 -6.28
CA PRO A 26 -8.62 3.10 -5.60
C PRO A 26 -8.34 2.16 -4.42
N ARG A 27 -7.39 1.23 -4.55
CA ARG A 27 -7.07 0.27 -3.48
C ARG A 27 -6.50 0.94 -2.24
N VAL A 28 -5.66 1.97 -2.41
CA VAL A 28 -5.13 2.76 -1.30
C VAL A 28 -6.25 3.55 -0.61
N LEU A 29 -7.14 4.15 -1.39
CA LEU A 29 -8.28 4.89 -0.87
C LEU A 29 -9.21 3.99 -0.04
N GLU A 30 -9.54 2.81 -0.55
CA GLU A 30 -10.33 1.81 0.18
C GLU A 30 -9.64 1.39 1.47
N ALA A 31 -8.33 1.12 1.45
CA ALA A 31 -7.59 0.74 2.64
C ALA A 31 -7.64 1.82 3.73
N ILE A 32 -7.52 3.11 3.36
CA ILE A 32 -7.66 4.24 4.29
C ILE A 32 -9.08 4.32 4.84
N TRP A 33 -10.10 4.16 3.99
CA TRP A 33 -11.50 4.13 4.44
C TRP A 33 -11.76 3.02 5.45
N HIS A 34 -11.28 1.81 5.17
CA HIS A 34 -11.37 0.68 6.09
C HIS A 34 -10.63 0.98 7.40
N TYR A 35 -9.42 1.52 7.34
CA TYR A 35 -8.64 1.89 8.50
C TYR A 35 -9.37 2.91 9.40
N VAL A 36 -9.90 3.99 8.81
CA VAL A 36 -10.67 5.03 9.51
C VAL A 36 -11.94 4.44 10.15
N LYS A 37 -12.63 3.54 9.44
CA LYS A 37 -13.85 2.89 9.95
C LYS A 37 -13.56 1.93 11.10
N THR A 38 -12.53 1.09 10.98
CA THR A 38 -12.13 0.12 12.02
C THR A 38 -11.69 0.83 13.30
N ARG A 39 -11.05 2.00 13.19
CA ARG A 39 -10.62 2.81 14.33
C ARG A 39 -11.66 3.83 14.81
N ASN A 40 -12.85 3.87 14.20
CA ASN A 40 -13.92 4.83 14.50
C ASN A 40 -13.42 6.29 14.52
N LEU A 41 -12.54 6.63 13.57
CA LEU A 41 -11.96 7.96 13.43
C LEU A 41 -12.90 8.97 12.73
N GLN A 42 -14.12 8.56 12.39
CA GLN A 42 -15.11 9.46 11.79
C GLN A 42 -15.58 10.51 12.79
N SER A 43 -15.71 11.75 12.33
CA SER A 43 -16.23 12.83 13.16
C SER A 43 -17.74 12.67 13.38
N SER A 44 -18.20 12.66 14.63
CA SER A 44 -19.63 12.60 14.96
C SER A 44 -20.40 13.86 14.55
N GLY A 45 -19.72 14.99 14.33
CA GLY A 45 -20.33 16.23 13.86
C GLY A 45 -20.50 16.29 12.34
N ASP A 46 -19.54 15.74 11.60
CA ASP A 46 -19.53 15.79 10.14
C ASP A 46 -19.02 14.47 9.55
N PRO A 47 -19.87 13.65 8.90
CA PRO A 47 -19.44 12.38 8.30
C PRO A 47 -18.50 12.58 7.09
N SER A 48 -18.38 13.82 6.60
CA SER A 48 -17.41 14.18 5.56
C SER A 48 -15.98 14.29 6.08
N PHE A 49 -15.79 14.43 7.40
CA PHE A 49 -14.49 14.58 8.04
C PHE A 49 -14.14 13.37 8.90
N PHE A 50 -12.86 13.07 8.97
CA PHE A 50 -12.30 12.12 9.91
C PHE A 50 -11.10 12.75 10.63
N THR A 51 -10.88 12.29 11.86
CA THR A 51 -9.71 12.64 12.66
C THR A 51 -8.54 11.78 12.20
N CYS A 52 -7.44 12.42 11.85
CA CYS A 52 -6.21 11.71 11.53
C CYS A 52 -5.55 11.28 12.84
N ASP A 53 -5.30 9.98 13.01
CA ASP A 53 -4.49 9.48 14.11
C ASP A 53 -3.00 9.79 13.86
N PRO A 54 -2.10 9.61 14.84
CA PRO A 54 -0.69 9.95 14.69
C PRO A 54 -0.01 9.44 13.40
N PRO A 55 -0.24 8.19 12.93
CA PRO A 55 0.31 7.74 11.65
C PRO A 55 -0.37 8.37 10.43
N LEU A 56 -1.69 8.60 10.43
CA LEU A 56 -2.35 9.37 9.36
C LEU A 56 -1.89 10.82 9.32
N GLN A 57 -1.63 11.46 10.48
CA GLN A 57 -1.09 12.81 10.56
C GLN A 57 0.32 12.88 9.96
N LYS A 58 1.16 11.85 10.12
CA LYS A 58 2.47 11.79 9.44
C LYS A 58 2.35 11.73 7.92
N VAL A 59 1.27 11.13 7.40
CA VAL A 59 1.01 11.06 5.96
C VAL A 59 0.48 12.38 5.44
N PHE A 60 -0.60 12.87 6.05
CA PHE A 60 -1.39 13.97 5.51
C PHE A 60 -0.97 15.35 6.04
N GLY A 61 -0.32 15.40 7.20
CA GLY A 61 0.11 16.61 7.89
C GLY A 61 -1.00 17.35 8.64
N ASP A 62 -2.24 16.84 8.62
CA ASP A 62 -3.41 17.50 9.14
C ASP A 62 -4.04 16.67 10.28
N GLU A 63 -4.52 17.30 11.37
CA GLU A 63 -5.23 16.62 12.46
C GLU A 63 -6.65 16.17 12.06
N LYS A 64 -7.31 16.91 11.15
CA LYS A 64 -8.61 16.55 10.59
C LYS A 64 -8.60 16.71 9.09
N MET A 65 -9.19 15.77 8.37
CA MET A 65 -9.27 15.83 6.92
C MET A 65 -10.62 15.40 6.39
N LYS A 66 -11.03 15.97 5.25
CA LYS A 66 -12.22 15.52 4.52
C LYS A 66 -11.90 14.31 3.66
N PHE A 67 -12.82 13.35 3.57
CA PHE A 67 -12.67 12.19 2.67
C PHE A 67 -12.46 12.59 1.20
N VAL A 68 -13.06 13.69 0.75
CA VAL A 68 -12.87 14.22 -0.62
C VAL A 68 -11.44 14.67 -0.90
N MET A 69 -10.69 15.08 0.14
CA MET A 69 -9.31 15.55 0.00
C MET A 69 -8.30 14.40 0.02
N VAL A 70 -8.68 13.22 0.51
CA VAL A 70 -7.81 12.04 0.55
C VAL A 70 -7.26 11.67 -0.84
N PRO A 71 -8.07 11.47 -1.90
CA PRO A 71 -7.54 11.14 -3.23
C PRO A 71 -6.67 12.27 -3.83
N GLN A 72 -6.95 13.52 -3.47
CA GLN A 72 -6.16 14.67 -3.91
C GLN A 72 -4.78 14.69 -3.24
N LYS A 73 -4.73 14.56 -1.91
CA LYS A 73 -3.48 14.46 -1.14
C LYS A 73 -2.68 13.21 -1.53
N LEU A 74 -3.36 12.07 -1.72
CA LEU A 74 -2.74 10.87 -2.26
C LEU A 74 -2.06 11.17 -3.59
N SER A 75 -2.67 11.93 -4.50
CA SER A 75 -2.03 12.27 -5.78
C SER A 75 -0.69 13.03 -5.62
N GLN A 76 -0.44 13.68 -4.48
CA GLN A 76 0.85 14.31 -4.16
C GLN A 76 1.85 13.32 -3.55
N HIS A 77 1.39 12.24 -2.92
CA HIS A 77 2.22 11.18 -2.32
C HIS A 77 2.37 9.93 -3.19
N LEU A 78 1.62 9.87 -4.30
CA LEU A 78 1.70 8.83 -5.30
C LEU A 78 2.63 9.31 -6.39
N THR A 79 3.79 8.68 -6.48
CA THR A 79 4.73 8.93 -7.58
C THR A 79 4.41 7.95 -8.70
N PRO A 80 4.37 8.42 -9.98
CA PRO A 80 4.31 7.50 -11.10
C PRO A 80 5.51 6.57 -10.96
N PRO A 81 5.30 5.24 -11.01
CA PRO A 81 6.44 4.33 -11.01
C PRO A 81 7.28 4.70 -12.23
N GLN A 82 8.59 4.84 -12.03
CA GLN A 82 9.50 4.99 -13.16
C GLN A 82 9.24 3.85 -14.14
N PRO A 83 9.26 4.08 -15.46
CA PRO A 83 9.07 3.02 -16.43
C PRO A 83 10.10 1.92 -16.18
N ILE A 84 9.61 0.80 -15.63
CA ILE A 84 10.21 -0.53 -15.58
C ILE A 84 11.72 -0.57 -15.32
N HIS A 85 12.13 -0.55 -14.06
CA HIS A 85 13.13 -1.51 -13.58
C HIS A 85 12.43 -2.43 -12.59
N LEU A 86 12.08 -3.62 -13.08
CA LEU A 86 11.44 -4.69 -12.32
C LEU A 86 12.42 -5.24 -11.28
N GLU A 87 12.42 -4.70 -10.07
CA GLU A 87 12.98 -5.42 -8.91
C GLU A 87 11.83 -5.96 -8.06
N HIS A 88 11.32 -7.13 -8.47
CA HIS A 88 10.37 -7.90 -7.70
C HIS A 88 11.08 -8.48 -6.46
N ARG A 89 11.00 -7.83 -5.30
CA ARG A 89 11.30 -8.51 -4.04
C ARG A 89 10.06 -9.30 -3.60
N ILE A 90 9.82 -10.44 -4.26
CA ILE A 90 8.93 -11.47 -3.73
C ILE A 90 9.56 -11.95 -2.42
N LYS A 91 9.06 -11.50 -1.27
CA LYS A 91 9.34 -12.18 -0.01
C LYS A 91 8.51 -13.46 0.00
N LEU A 92 9.08 -14.53 -0.55
CA LEU A 92 8.64 -15.90 -0.32
C LEU A 92 8.88 -16.19 1.17
N SER A 93 7.85 -16.01 2.00
CA SER A 93 7.79 -16.65 3.31
C SER A 93 7.14 -18.01 3.08
N GLY A 94 7.94 -19.06 3.13
CA GLY A 94 7.48 -20.42 2.87
C GLY A 94 8.65 -21.39 2.94
N ASP A 95 9.04 -21.71 4.16
CA ASP A 95 9.99 -22.74 4.55
C ASP A 95 9.78 -24.06 3.77
N VAL A 96 10.80 -24.51 3.03
CA VAL A 96 11.22 -25.92 3.13
C VAL A 96 12.71 -26.03 2.77
N CYS A 97 13.50 -26.35 3.78
CA CYS A 97 14.88 -26.78 3.65
C CYS A 97 14.84 -28.28 3.35
N ILE A 98 15.20 -28.71 2.13
CA ILE A 98 15.77 -30.03 1.92
C ILE A 98 16.95 -29.88 0.96
N PHE A 99 18.15 -29.79 1.55
CA PHE A 99 19.40 -30.12 0.86
C PHE A 99 19.38 -31.62 0.55
N GLY A 100 19.15 -31.97 -0.71
CA GLY A 100 19.31 -33.33 -1.23
C GLY A 100 20.16 -33.29 -2.49
N LYS A 101 21.40 -33.79 -2.39
CA LYS A 101 22.44 -33.71 -3.42
C LYS A 101 22.00 -34.27 -4.78
N TYR A 102 22.32 -33.54 -5.84
CA TYR A 102 22.54 -34.11 -7.17
C TYR A 102 23.65 -35.17 -7.09
N ARG A 103 23.40 -36.37 -7.60
CA ARG A 103 24.44 -37.24 -8.16
C ARG A 103 23.96 -37.75 -9.51
N GLU A 104 24.54 -37.13 -10.52
CA GLU A 104 24.59 -37.54 -11.92
C GLU A 104 25.08 -38.99 -12.02
N ALA A 105 24.29 -39.84 -12.68
CA ALA A 105 24.72 -41.16 -13.14
C ALA A 105 24.81 -41.09 -14.67
N SER A 106 26.04 -41.15 -15.18
CA SER A 106 26.36 -41.29 -16.59
C SER A 106 27.37 -42.44 -16.73
N ARG A 107 27.22 -43.21 -17.83
CA ARG A 107 27.95 -44.43 -18.24
C ARG A 107 27.61 -45.69 -17.42
N ASP A 108 27.26 -46.83 -18.00
CA ASP A 108 27.47 -47.37 -19.36
C ASP A 108 26.29 -48.31 -19.71
#